data_AF-A0A4R0J8C8-F1
#
_entry.id   AF-A0A4R0J8C8-F1
#
_cell.length_a   1.000
_cell.length_b   1.000
_cell.length_c   1.000
_cell.angle_alpha   90.00
_cell.angle_beta   90.00
_cell.angle_gamma   90.00
#
_symmetry.space_group_name_H-M   'P 1'
#
loop_
_entity.id
_entity.type
_entity.pdbx_description
1 polymer ?
#
loop_
_entity_poly.entity_id
_entity_poly.type
_entity_poly.pdbx_seq_one_letter_code
_entity_poly.pdbx_strand_id
1 'polypeptide(L)'
;MNRIRRTGALACAGAVVFGGLAVALGSQADAQQTPIDQLLSQPLAGSSALGKVQARLAEVAAHNGLPTDQLRQILATDKTAWLDADSKLFFREPGLTVAQKSPEASPRWARTAAAAATGPAFELHSKPGSNRVIYLDFDGHTITGTAWNASKGVDPVNVSAYDTDGDPARWSTAEQDVVHEVWARVAEDYATFDVDVTTQEPAQSAIDRSGASDLAYGTRVLIDPDTWYQSGCGCGGVAYVGVYDSTSQHDYYQPALVFTKGVGTGAKNLAEAASHEAGHNVGLSHDGTSTVGYYQGHGAWAPIMGVGYYRGISQWSKGEYADANNTEDDYAVVGSHGLALRADEAGDTVGDAAALTVGTPASGVIAAENDTDVYRVDVSAAGNYTATASSAPSGGNLDIKLDLLDSSGAIVASNDPASGQSDAGTPTGLGASVSGSLQPGTYYLRIDNVGYGDPLNTGYSTYGSRGAYTLGVSPS
;
A
#
# COMPACT_ATOMS: atom_id res chain seq x y z
N MET A 1 96.26 -27.12 -16.87
CA MET A 1 97.65 -27.00 -16.35
C MET A 1 97.63 -26.03 -15.18
N ASN A 2 98.08 -26.51 -14.03
CA ASN A 2 98.17 -25.85 -12.73
C ASN A 2 98.73 -24.41 -12.77
N ARG A 3 98.15 -23.50 -11.98
CA ARG A 3 98.85 -22.90 -10.83
C ARG A 3 97.91 -22.09 -9.92
N ILE A 4 97.82 -22.58 -8.69
CA ILE A 4 97.29 -21.97 -7.47
C ILE A 4 98.41 -21.15 -6.80
N ARG A 5 98.09 -19.96 -6.27
CA ARG A 5 98.67 -19.30 -5.07
C ARG A 5 97.59 -18.33 -4.53
N ARG A 6 96.88 -18.57 -3.40
CA ARG A 6 97.23 -18.36 -1.96
C ARG A 6 98.08 -17.09 -1.78
N THR A 7 97.63 -16.03 -1.11
CA THR A 7 97.34 -15.83 0.33
C THR A 7 96.68 -14.45 0.51
N GLY A 8 95.92 -14.09 1.55
CA GLY A 8 95.91 -14.65 2.89
C GLY A 8 94.73 -14.18 3.74
N ALA A 9 94.61 -14.85 4.88
CA ALA A 9 93.64 -14.64 5.93
C ALA A 9 94.17 -13.65 6.98
N LEU A 10 93.26 -12.89 7.58
CA LEU A 10 93.37 -12.49 8.98
C LEU A 10 92.03 -12.83 9.64
N ALA A 11 92.09 -13.56 10.75
CA ALA A 11 90.97 -13.98 11.57
C ALA A 11 91.24 -13.65 13.04
N CYS A 12 90.16 -13.61 13.81
CA CYS A 12 90.02 -13.50 15.27
C CYS A 12 89.96 -12.07 15.84
N ALA A 13 89.03 -11.71 16.74
CA ALA A 13 87.89 -12.40 17.36
C ALA A 13 87.03 -11.36 18.12
N GLY A 14 85.76 -11.68 18.40
CA GLY A 14 84.98 -11.00 19.45
C GLY A 14 83.49 -10.85 19.13
N ALA A 15 82.69 -11.84 19.50
CA ALA A 15 81.22 -11.83 19.39
C ALA A 15 80.58 -11.03 20.53
N VAL A 16 79.50 -10.28 20.24
CA VAL A 16 78.28 -10.21 21.07
C VAL A 16 77.07 -9.94 20.17
N VAL A 17 76.01 -10.72 20.41
CA VAL A 17 74.68 -10.79 19.78
C VAL A 17 73.85 -9.53 20.03
N PHE A 18 73.04 -9.08 19.06
CA PHE A 18 71.57 -8.87 19.17
C PHE A 18 70.99 -8.10 17.95
N GLY A 19 70.01 -8.72 17.29
CA GLY A 19 68.75 -8.07 16.90
C GLY A 19 68.67 -7.34 15.56
N GLY A 20 67.73 -7.80 14.72
CA GLY A 20 66.88 -6.88 13.94
C GLY A 20 67.04 -6.91 12.42
N LEU A 21 66.53 -7.98 11.79
CA LEU A 21 66.22 -8.02 10.37
C LEU A 21 64.94 -7.17 10.13
N ALA A 22 65.06 -5.99 9.53
CA ALA A 22 63.90 -5.22 9.07
C ALA A 22 63.50 -5.69 7.66
N VAL A 23 62.66 -6.72 7.58
CA VAL A 23 61.85 -6.99 6.40
C VAL A 23 60.63 -6.09 6.50
N ALA A 24 60.58 -5.05 5.66
CA ALA A 24 59.38 -4.25 5.48
C ALA A 24 58.32 -5.11 4.77
N LEU A 25 57.51 -5.81 5.56
CA LEU A 25 56.21 -6.31 5.13
C LEU A 25 55.31 -5.09 4.95
N GLY A 26 55.05 -4.71 3.71
CA GLY A 26 53.95 -3.82 3.38
C GLY A 26 52.64 -4.56 3.64
N SER A 27 52.14 -4.52 4.86
CA SER A 27 50.74 -4.79 5.13
C SER A 27 49.92 -3.68 4.48
N GLN A 28 49.29 -3.98 3.33
CA GLN A 28 48.05 -3.31 2.98
C GLN A 28 47.09 -3.62 4.12
N ALA A 29 46.94 -2.68 5.04
CA ALA A 29 45.76 -2.64 5.87
C ALA A 29 44.59 -2.40 4.91
N ASP A 30 43.79 -3.44 4.64
CA ASP A 30 42.41 -3.22 4.24
C ASP A 30 41.81 -2.34 5.33
N ALA A 31 41.65 -1.05 5.04
CA ALA A 31 40.88 -0.17 5.90
C ALA A 31 39.47 -0.74 5.89
N GLN A 32 39.07 -1.38 7.00
CA GLN A 32 37.75 -1.96 7.15
C GLN A 32 36.72 -0.86 6.87
N GLN A 33 36.04 -0.97 5.74
CA GLN A 33 35.09 0.01 5.28
C GLN A 33 33.97 0.12 6.31
N THR A 34 33.57 1.35 6.66
CA THR A 34 32.48 1.59 7.62
C THR A 34 31.26 0.75 7.24
N PRO A 35 30.63 0.01 8.17
CA PRO A 35 29.38 -0.70 7.89
C PRO A 35 28.28 0.20 7.31
N ILE A 36 27.35 -0.37 6.54
CA ILE A 36 26.33 0.43 5.83
C ILE A 36 25.36 1.13 6.78
N ASP A 37 25.05 0.45 7.88
CA ASP A 37 24.27 0.88 9.04
C ASP A 37 25.00 1.91 9.92
N GLN A 38 26.21 2.33 9.51
CA GLN A 38 27.00 3.35 10.20
C GLN A 38 27.42 4.47 9.25
N LEU A 39 26.90 4.48 8.01
CA LEU A 39 27.16 5.58 7.07
C LEU A 39 26.47 6.87 7.50
N LEU A 40 25.34 6.75 8.19
CA LEU A 40 24.55 7.85 8.70
C LEU A 40 24.57 7.81 10.23
N SER A 41 24.84 8.96 10.86
CA SER A 41 24.81 9.07 12.32
C SER A 41 23.44 9.48 12.88
N GLN A 42 22.52 9.85 11.99
CA GLN A 42 21.17 10.31 12.27
C GLN A 42 20.35 10.27 10.97
N PRO A 43 19.01 10.28 11.03
CA PRO A 43 18.19 10.35 9.85
C PRO A 43 18.47 11.60 9.01
N LEU A 44 18.52 11.45 7.68
CA LEU A 44 18.73 12.53 6.73
C LEU A 44 17.69 12.48 5.60
N ALA A 45 17.24 13.66 5.18
CA ALA A 45 16.25 13.81 4.11
C ALA A 45 16.89 13.91 2.72
N GLY A 46 16.26 13.25 1.75
CA GLY A 46 16.45 13.41 0.30
C GLY A 46 17.89 13.67 -0.11
N SER A 47 18.13 14.82 -0.76
CA SER A 47 19.42 15.14 -1.37
C SER A 47 20.57 15.21 -0.36
N SER A 48 20.27 15.50 0.92
CA SER A 48 21.29 15.48 1.98
C SER A 48 21.73 14.05 2.30
N ALA A 49 20.79 13.11 2.35
CA ALA A 49 21.11 11.69 2.48
C ALA A 49 21.87 11.19 1.25
N LEU A 50 21.40 11.52 0.04
CA LEU A 50 22.07 11.16 -1.22
C LEU A 50 23.54 11.61 -1.23
N GLY A 51 23.80 12.87 -0.85
CA GLY A 51 25.17 13.39 -0.78
C GLY A 51 26.07 12.64 0.20
N LYS A 52 25.51 12.06 1.27
CA LYS A 52 26.26 11.25 2.25
C LYS A 52 26.52 9.83 1.76
N VAL A 53 25.55 9.20 1.11
CA VAL A 53 25.65 7.80 0.69
C VAL A 53 26.14 7.62 -0.73
N GLN A 54 26.37 8.70 -1.50
CA GLN A 54 26.68 8.66 -2.94
C GLN A 54 27.78 7.67 -3.31
N ALA A 55 28.85 7.58 -2.50
CA ALA A 55 29.98 6.68 -2.76
C ALA A 55 29.63 5.19 -2.66
N ARG A 56 28.53 4.85 -1.99
CA ARG A 56 28.07 3.47 -1.73
C ARG A 56 26.58 3.30 -2.04
N LEU A 57 26.04 4.14 -2.93
CA LEU A 57 24.61 4.17 -3.21
C LEU A 57 24.08 2.82 -3.70
N ALA A 58 24.88 2.04 -4.42
CA ALA A 58 24.50 0.71 -4.87
C ALA A 58 24.29 -0.28 -3.72
N GLU A 59 25.13 -0.19 -2.68
CA GLU A 59 24.99 -1.03 -1.49
C GLU A 59 23.77 -0.59 -0.66
N VAL A 60 23.51 0.71 -0.57
CA VAL A 60 22.34 1.24 0.16
C VAL A 60 21.05 0.89 -0.58
N ALA A 61 21.07 0.96 -1.91
CA ALA A 61 19.94 0.53 -2.73
C ALA A 61 19.65 -0.96 -2.54
N ALA A 62 20.69 -1.82 -2.58
CA ALA A 62 20.54 -3.25 -2.31
C ALA A 62 20.02 -3.53 -0.90
N HIS A 63 20.45 -2.76 0.10
CA HIS A 63 19.95 -2.87 1.48
C HIS A 63 18.46 -2.52 1.61
N ASN A 64 17.93 -1.70 0.70
CA ASN A 64 16.52 -1.33 0.62
C ASN A 64 15.73 -2.13 -0.42
N GLY A 65 16.34 -3.15 -1.05
CA GLY A 65 15.66 -3.93 -2.11
C GLY A 65 15.41 -3.15 -3.41
N LEU A 66 16.05 -2.00 -3.60
CA LEU A 66 15.81 -1.10 -4.73
C LEU A 66 16.93 -1.15 -5.78
N PRO A 67 16.59 -0.97 -7.07
CA PRO A 67 17.53 -0.53 -8.09
C PRO A 67 18.26 0.75 -7.67
N THR A 68 19.57 0.83 -7.98
CA THR A 68 20.41 1.99 -7.62
C THR A 68 19.90 3.31 -8.21
N ASP A 69 19.42 3.27 -9.45
CA ASP A 69 18.92 4.46 -10.13
C ASP A 69 17.58 4.94 -9.53
N GLN A 70 16.73 4.01 -9.08
CA GLN A 70 15.48 4.33 -8.40
C GLN A 70 15.74 4.99 -7.04
N LEU A 71 16.60 4.42 -6.18
CA LEU A 71 16.96 5.08 -4.92
C LEU A 71 17.62 6.46 -5.15
N ARG A 72 18.45 6.59 -6.20
CA ARG A 72 19.03 7.90 -6.58
C ARG A 72 17.93 8.90 -6.89
N GLN A 73 16.95 8.50 -7.71
CA GLN A 73 15.86 9.35 -8.13
C GLN A 73 15.03 9.79 -6.93
N ILE A 74 14.55 8.83 -6.11
CA ILE A 74 13.78 9.09 -4.89
C ILE A 74 14.50 10.13 -4.02
N LEU A 75 15.76 9.89 -3.66
CA LEU A 75 16.50 10.82 -2.80
C LEU A 75 16.81 12.16 -3.47
N ALA A 76 16.88 12.23 -4.81
CA ALA A 76 17.17 13.47 -5.52
C ALA A 76 15.94 14.36 -5.69
N THR A 77 14.76 13.77 -5.93
CA THR A 77 13.55 14.49 -6.31
C THR A 77 12.56 14.61 -5.17
N ASP A 78 12.53 13.62 -4.28
CA ASP A 78 11.60 13.58 -3.17
C ASP A 78 12.22 14.15 -1.88
N LYS A 79 11.54 15.15 -1.32
CA LYS A 79 11.95 15.83 -0.10
C LYS A 79 11.38 15.15 1.15
N THR A 80 10.40 14.27 0.99
CA THR A 80 9.79 13.52 2.08
C THR A 80 10.42 12.15 2.23
N ALA A 81 11.29 11.73 1.30
CA ALA A 81 12.16 10.57 1.45
C ALA A 81 13.27 10.82 2.49
N TRP A 82 13.49 9.85 3.37
CA TRP A 82 14.56 9.86 4.37
C TRP A 82 15.31 8.54 4.37
N LEU A 83 16.60 8.61 4.70
CA LEU A 83 17.34 7.44 5.19
C LEU A 83 17.51 7.59 6.71
N ASP A 84 17.22 6.55 7.47
CA ASP A 84 17.52 6.49 8.90
C ASP A 84 19.03 6.27 9.18
N ALA A 85 19.41 6.03 10.43
CA ALA A 85 20.81 5.76 10.77
C ALA A 85 21.34 4.45 10.15
N ASP A 86 20.47 3.46 9.98
CA ASP A 86 20.78 2.15 9.41
C ASP A 86 20.76 2.18 7.85
N SER A 87 20.55 3.37 7.26
CA SER A 87 20.38 3.59 5.83
C SER A 87 19.13 2.93 5.25
N LYS A 88 18.08 2.75 6.05
CA LYS A 88 16.75 2.31 5.60
C LYS A 88 15.89 3.48 5.13
N LEU A 89 15.24 3.26 3.99
CA LEU A 89 14.33 4.22 3.36
C LEU A 89 12.99 4.23 4.10
N PHE A 90 12.56 5.43 4.46
CA PHE A 90 11.22 5.70 4.93
C PHE A 90 10.73 7.03 4.38
N PHE A 91 9.42 7.21 4.33
CA PHE A 91 8.81 8.47 3.97
C PHE A 91 8.25 9.19 5.19
N ARG A 92 8.19 10.52 5.10
CA ARG A 92 7.61 11.40 6.10
C ARG A 92 6.66 12.38 5.44
N GLU A 93 5.38 12.05 5.53
CA GLU A 93 4.32 12.70 4.79
C GLU A 93 4.02 14.11 5.29
N PRO A 94 3.79 15.08 4.41
CA PRO A 94 3.40 16.42 4.84
C PRO A 94 2.05 16.36 5.55
N GLY A 95 1.94 17.06 6.69
CA GLY A 95 0.64 17.22 7.33
C GLY A 95 -0.30 18.11 6.51
N LEU A 96 -1.60 17.83 6.62
CA LEU A 96 -2.64 18.67 6.03
C LEU A 96 -2.71 20.04 6.72
N THR A 97 -3.12 21.06 5.96
CA THR A 97 -3.45 22.37 6.53
C THR A 97 -4.73 22.30 7.37
N VAL A 98 -4.97 23.29 8.23
CA VAL A 98 -6.18 23.33 9.08
C VAL A 98 -7.48 23.27 8.25
N ALA A 99 -7.50 23.91 7.07
CA ALA A 99 -8.67 23.89 6.19
C ALA A 99 -8.91 22.51 5.54
N GLN A 100 -7.84 21.73 5.33
CA GLN A 100 -7.90 20.39 4.73
C GLN A 100 -8.23 19.30 5.75
N LYS A 101 -8.01 19.57 7.04
CA LYS A 101 -8.37 18.68 8.16
C LYS A 101 -9.85 18.73 8.54
N SER A 102 -10.67 19.56 7.86
CA SER A 102 -12.07 19.73 8.23
C SER A 102 -12.78 18.37 8.23
N PRO A 103 -13.46 18.00 9.33
CA PRO A 103 -14.12 16.71 9.42
C PRO A 103 -15.30 16.67 8.46
N GLU A 104 -15.23 15.83 7.43
CA GLU A 104 -16.44 15.30 6.84
C GLU A 104 -17.05 14.32 7.86
N ALA A 105 -18.32 14.53 8.20
CA ALA A 105 -19.05 13.57 9.01
C ALA A 105 -19.19 12.27 8.22
N SER A 106 -18.92 11.13 8.86
CA SER A 106 -19.12 9.83 8.22
C SER A 106 -20.53 9.71 7.67
N PRO A 107 -20.71 9.48 6.36
CA PRO A 107 -22.02 9.47 5.75
C PRO A 107 -22.87 8.29 6.25
N ARG A 108 -24.21 8.43 6.20
CA ARG A 108 -25.14 7.36 6.60
C ARG A 108 -24.98 6.05 5.82
N TRP A 109 -24.41 6.09 4.62
CA TRP A 109 -24.16 4.89 3.80
C TRP A 109 -22.97 4.06 4.33
N ALA A 110 -22.05 4.65 5.10
CA ALA A 110 -20.99 3.90 5.78
C ALA A 110 -21.58 2.81 6.70
N ARG A 111 -22.75 3.08 7.30
CA ARG A 111 -23.50 2.10 8.11
C ARG A 111 -24.07 0.93 7.29
N THR A 112 -24.37 1.15 6.00
CA THR A 112 -24.86 0.10 5.10
C THR A 112 -23.70 -0.79 4.64
N ALA A 113 -22.54 -0.21 4.33
CA ALA A 113 -21.31 -0.96 4.07
C ALA A 113 -20.86 -1.78 5.29
N ALA A 114 -20.92 -1.18 6.48
CA ALA A 114 -20.64 -1.85 7.75
C ALA A 114 -21.59 -3.01 8.04
N ALA A 115 -22.84 -2.95 7.58
CA ALA A 115 -23.79 -4.07 7.74
C ALA A 115 -23.42 -5.30 6.88
N ALA A 116 -22.60 -5.13 5.84
CA ALA A 116 -22.02 -6.24 5.07
C ALA A 116 -20.76 -6.82 5.74
N ALA A 117 -20.11 -6.07 6.63
CA ALA A 117 -19.05 -6.55 7.48
C ALA A 117 -19.63 -7.24 8.73
N THR A 118 -19.04 -8.34 9.17
CA THR A 118 -19.52 -9.06 10.36
C THR A 118 -18.72 -8.64 11.59
N GLY A 119 -19.33 -7.93 12.54
CA GLY A 119 -18.75 -7.67 13.87
C GLY A 119 -18.84 -6.21 14.34
N PRO A 120 -18.61 -5.93 15.63
CA PRO A 120 -18.31 -4.59 16.14
C PRO A 120 -17.14 -3.91 15.41
N ALA A 121 -16.92 -2.61 15.62
CA ALA A 121 -15.86 -1.83 14.97
C ALA A 121 -14.43 -2.39 15.09
N PHE A 122 -14.18 -3.31 16.03
CA PHE A 122 -12.89 -3.98 16.28
C PHE A 122 -12.88 -5.46 15.92
N GLU A 123 -13.85 -5.90 15.13
CA GLU A 123 -13.98 -7.29 14.68
C GLU A 123 -14.22 -7.36 13.16
N LEU A 124 -13.87 -6.30 12.42
CA LEU A 124 -14.08 -6.24 10.98
C LEU A 124 -12.95 -6.97 10.26
N HIS A 125 -13.30 -7.73 9.23
CA HIS A 125 -12.37 -8.48 8.39
C HIS A 125 -12.87 -8.46 6.95
N SER A 126 -11.99 -8.15 6.02
CA SER A 126 -12.31 -8.09 4.58
C SER A 126 -12.09 -9.44 3.91
N LYS A 127 -11.19 -10.27 4.44
CA LYS A 127 -10.93 -11.63 3.96
C LYS A 127 -10.44 -12.54 5.09
N PRO A 128 -11.32 -12.92 6.04
CA PRO A 128 -10.95 -13.83 7.13
C PRO A 128 -10.24 -15.08 6.62
N GLY A 129 -9.10 -15.41 7.21
CA GLY A 129 -8.32 -16.60 6.88
C GLY A 129 -7.29 -16.42 5.76
N SER A 130 -7.09 -15.20 5.24
CA SER A 130 -5.85 -14.91 4.51
C SER A 130 -4.64 -15.08 5.44
N ASN A 131 -3.50 -15.50 4.89
CA ASN A 131 -2.22 -15.48 5.61
C ASN A 131 -1.50 -14.12 5.48
N ARG A 132 -2.20 -13.10 4.99
CA ARG A 132 -1.72 -11.73 4.83
C ARG A 132 -2.66 -10.81 5.57
N VAL A 133 -2.12 -9.89 6.37
CA VAL A 133 -2.92 -8.99 7.20
C VAL A 133 -2.48 -7.54 7.03
N ILE A 134 -3.44 -6.64 6.91
CA ILE A 134 -3.25 -5.21 7.17
C ILE A 134 -4.12 -4.87 8.38
N TYR A 135 -3.48 -4.67 9.53
CA TYR A 135 -4.19 -4.33 10.76
C TYR A 135 -4.31 -2.81 10.89
N LEU A 136 -5.54 -2.30 10.87
CA LEU A 136 -5.86 -0.91 11.16
C LEU A 136 -6.07 -0.76 12.67
N ASP A 137 -5.03 -0.27 13.34
CA ASP A 137 -4.99 -0.15 14.78
C ASP A 137 -5.54 1.21 15.22
N PHE A 138 -6.75 1.17 15.78
CA PHE A 138 -7.42 2.32 16.37
C PHE A 138 -7.46 2.27 17.90
N ASP A 139 -7.20 1.12 18.52
CA ASP A 139 -7.31 0.94 19.98
C ASP A 139 -6.03 1.30 20.74
N GLY A 140 -4.97 1.65 20.00
CA GLY A 140 -3.73 2.16 20.54
C GLY A 140 -2.71 1.05 20.74
N HIS A 141 -1.44 1.43 20.84
CA HIS A 141 -0.36 0.46 20.85
C HIS A 141 0.81 0.89 21.74
N THR A 142 1.50 -0.09 22.31
CA THR A 142 2.78 0.15 22.98
C THR A 142 3.91 -0.14 22.01
N ILE A 143 4.46 0.90 21.39
CA ILE A 143 5.64 0.79 20.53
C ILE A 143 6.87 0.57 21.42
N THR A 144 7.51 -0.58 21.24
CA THR A 144 8.73 -0.96 21.98
C THR A 144 9.68 -1.71 21.05
N GLY A 145 10.99 -1.48 21.20
CA GLY A 145 11.98 -2.19 20.40
C GLY A 145 11.91 -1.98 18.88
N THR A 146 11.35 -0.87 18.40
CA THR A 146 11.25 -0.53 16.97
C THR A 146 12.25 0.55 16.56
N ALA A 147 12.49 0.70 15.26
CA ALA A 147 13.30 1.77 14.70
C ALA A 147 12.76 3.17 15.08
N TRP A 148 11.44 3.32 15.18
CA TRP A 148 10.81 4.60 15.48
C TRP A 148 11.17 5.14 16.86
N ASN A 149 10.97 4.33 17.89
CA ASN A 149 11.17 4.74 19.27
C ASN A 149 12.68 4.74 19.63
N ALA A 150 13.46 3.81 19.04
CA ALA A 150 14.92 3.83 19.12
C ALA A 150 15.52 5.14 18.59
N SER A 151 15.04 5.66 17.45
CA SER A 151 15.52 6.92 16.88
C SER A 151 15.30 8.15 17.78
N LYS A 152 14.36 8.06 18.73
CA LYS A 152 14.05 9.10 19.71
C LYS A 152 14.70 8.87 21.07
N GLY A 153 15.31 7.71 21.29
CA GLY A 153 15.86 7.31 22.60
C GLY A 153 14.78 7.16 23.68
N VAL A 154 13.55 6.79 23.29
CA VAL A 154 12.41 6.58 24.19
C VAL A 154 11.89 5.17 23.99
N ASP A 155 11.82 4.37 25.05
CA ASP A 155 11.26 3.01 25.00
C ASP A 155 10.70 2.65 26.39
N PRO A 156 9.41 2.27 26.51
CA PRO A 156 8.38 2.21 25.46
C PRO A 156 7.75 3.57 25.16
N VAL A 157 7.00 3.64 24.07
CA VAL A 157 6.03 4.71 23.76
C VAL A 157 4.62 4.12 23.80
N ASN A 158 3.77 4.66 24.67
CA ASN A 158 2.36 4.27 24.72
C ASN A 158 1.56 5.24 23.85
N VAL A 159 0.99 4.73 22.77
CA VAL A 159 0.08 5.46 21.88
C VAL A 159 -1.35 5.21 22.34
N SER A 160 -2.10 6.30 22.50
CA SER A 160 -3.48 6.30 22.96
C SER A 160 -4.43 5.80 21.86
N ALA A 161 -5.58 5.25 22.27
CA ALA A 161 -6.66 4.93 21.34
C ALA A 161 -7.18 6.18 20.63
N TYR A 162 -7.69 6.01 19.41
CA TYR A 162 -8.41 7.04 18.67
C TYR A 162 -9.61 7.56 19.47
N ASP A 163 -9.67 8.87 19.65
CA ASP A 163 -10.66 9.56 20.46
C ASP A 163 -10.97 10.93 19.86
N THR A 164 -12.25 11.22 19.68
CA THR A 164 -12.76 12.46 19.10
C THR A 164 -13.66 13.24 20.03
N ASP A 165 -14.14 12.62 21.12
CA ASP A 165 -15.05 13.25 22.08
C ASP A 165 -14.44 13.49 23.47
N GLY A 166 -13.22 13.00 23.71
CA GLY A 166 -12.47 13.17 24.95
C GLY A 166 -12.75 12.09 26.00
N ASP A 167 -13.44 11.00 25.65
CA ASP A 167 -13.72 9.85 26.53
C ASP A 167 -13.04 8.57 26.02
N PRO A 168 -11.72 8.42 26.17
CA PRO A 168 -10.96 7.27 25.65
C PRO A 168 -11.34 5.93 26.30
N ALA A 169 -12.22 5.92 27.32
CA ALA A 169 -12.75 4.71 27.93
C ALA A 169 -13.99 4.16 27.19
N ARG A 170 -14.53 4.89 26.20
CA ARG A 170 -15.74 4.51 25.46
C ARG A 170 -15.59 4.82 23.98
N TRP A 171 -16.16 3.94 23.17
CA TRP A 171 -16.27 4.15 21.72
C TRP A 171 -17.65 4.68 21.38
N SER A 172 -17.74 5.97 21.08
CA SER A 172 -18.98 6.60 20.64
C SER A 172 -19.45 6.01 19.30
N THR A 173 -20.73 6.14 18.99
CA THR A 173 -21.25 5.74 17.67
C THR A 173 -20.56 6.51 16.53
N ALA A 174 -20.16 7.75 16.78
CA ALA A 174 -19.47 8.56 15.77
C ALA A 174 -18.08 8.03 15.46
N GLU A 175 -17.33 7.59 16.48
CA GLU A 175 -16.01 6.97 16.28
C GLU A 175 -16.13 5.63 15.60
N GLN A 176 -17.11 4.81 15.99
CA GLN A 176 -17.37 3.53 15.33
C GLN A 176 -17.74 3.73 13.85
N ASP A 177 -18.58 4.72 13.53
CA ASP A 177 -18.92 5.07 12.15
C ASP A 177 -17.65 5.46 11.34
N VAL A 178 -16.70 6.19 11.95
CA VAL A 178 -15.41 6.53 11.31
C VAL A 178 -14.55 5.28 11.09
N VAL A 179 -14.37 4.44 12.11
CA VAL A 179 -13.58 3.20 12.01
C VAL A 179 -14.13 2.29 10.91
N HIS A 180 -15.45 2.13 10.85
CA HIS A 180 -16.13 1.34 9.83
C HIS A 180 -15.89 1.88 8.42
N GLU A 181 -15.98 3.19 8.22
CA GLU A 181 -15.76 3.80 6.92
C GLU A 181 -14.28 3.74 6.50
N VAL A 182 -13.34 3.97 7.44
CA VAL A 182 -11.91 3.83 7.16
C VAL A 182 -11.60 2.40 6.73
N TRP A 183 -12.05 1.41 7.50
CA TRP A 183 -11.88 0.01 7.15
C TRP A 183 -12.46 -0.31 5.77
N ALA A 184 -13.68 0.15 5.47
CA ALA A 184 -14.33 -0.17 4.19
C ALA A 184 -13.56 0.40 2.97
N ARG A 185 -13.02 1.62 3.09
CA ARG A 185 -12.22 2.25 2.03
C ARG A 185 -10.86 1.54 1.84
N VAL A 186 -10.14 1.29 2.93
CA VAL A 186 -8.84 0.58 2.85
C VAL A 186 -9.04 -0.86 2.38
N ALA A 187 -10.12 -1.53 2.81
CA ALA A 187 -10.46 -2.87 2.34
C ALA A 187 -10.74 -2.91 0.82
N GLU A 188 -11.34 -1.85 0.27
CA GLU A 188 -11.57 -1.72 -1.18
C GLU A 188 -10.27 -1.42 -1.94
N ASP A 189 -9.39 -0.55 -1.42
CA ASP A 189 -8.06 -0.29 -2.02
C ASP A 189 -7.24 -1.58 -2.16
N TYR A 190 -7.34 -2.47 -1.18
CA TYR A 190 -6.64 -3.76 -1.18
C TYR A 190 -7.49 -4.95 -1.64
N ALA A 191 -8.73 -4.72 -2.13
CA ALA A 191 -9.67 -5.80 -2.44
C ALA A 191 -9.17 -6.77 -3.51
N THR A 192 -8.30 -6.32 -4.42
CA THR A 192 -7.71 -7.15 -5.47
C THR A 192 -6.67 -8.14 -4.97
N PHE A 193 -6.14 -7.94 -3.76
CA PHE A 193 -5.09 -8.77 -3.18
C PHE A 193 -5.67 -9.80 -2.20
N ASP A 194 -5.00 -10.95 -2.09
CA ASP A 194 -5.29 -11.96 -1.07
C ASP A 194 -4.79 -11.51 0.31
N VAL A 195 -5.46 -10.51 0.87
CA VAL A 195 -5.14 -9.90 2.16
C VAL A 195 -6.39 -9.65 2.98
N ASP A 196 -6.26 -9.84 4.29
CA ASP A 196 -7.26 -9.45 5.27
C ASP A 196 -6.93 -8.08 5.84
N VAL A 197 -7.58 -7.04 5.32
CA VAL A 197 -7.69 -5.76 6.02
C VAL A 197 -8.64 -5.93 7.19
N THR A 198 -8.15 -5.68 8.40
CA THR A 198 -8.87 -5.95 9.65
C THR A 198 -8.72 -4.83 10.66
N THR A 199 -9.73 -4.65 11.52
CA THR A 199 -9.67 -3.80 12.73
C THR A 199 -9.59 -4.62 14.02
N GLN A 200 -9.50 -5.95 13.90
CA GLN A 200 -9.25 -6.84 15.02
C GLN A 200 -7.75 -7.08 15.16
N GLU A 201 -7.19 -6.83 16.35
CA GLU A 201 -5.77 -7.09 16.59
C GLU A 201 -5.44 -8.58 16.31
N PRO A 202 -4.56 -8.86 15.33
CA PRO A 202 -4.10 -10.22 15.08
C PRO A 202 -3.11 -10.65 16.16
N ALA A 203 -2.98 -11.97 16.36
CA ALA A 203 -1.88 -12.48 17.17
C ALA A 203 -0.52 -12.09 16.55
N GLN A 204 0.50 -11.84 17.37
CA GLN A 204 1.82 -11.44 16.88
C GLN A 204 2.38 -12.38 15.81
N SER A 205 2.16 -13.70 15.92
CA SER A 205 2.61 -14.70 14.94
C SER A 205 1.83 -14.71 13.62
N ALA A 206 0.79 -13.89 13.48
CA ALA A 206 0.00 -13.73 12.26
C ALA A 206 0.29 -12.40 11.55
N ILE A 207 1.09 -11.51 12.18
CA ILE A 207 1.46 -10.20 11.63
C ILE A 207 2.98 -10.03 11.54
N ASP A 208 3.77 -10.52 12.49
CA ASP A 208 5.22 -10.51 12.38
C ASP A 208 5.73 -11.63 11.47
N ARG A 209 6.71 -11.32 10.61
CA ARG A 209 7.36 -12.29 9.74
C ARG A 209 8.66 -12.79 10.36
N SER A 210 8.62 -14.00 10.92
CA SER A 210 9.78 -14.59 11.61
C SER A 210 10.90 -15.08 10.66
N GLY A 211 10.62 -15.21 9.36
CA GLY A 211 11.61 -15.60 8.36
C GLY A 211 11.01 -15.97 6.99
N ALA A 212 11.85 -16.43 6.07
CA ALA A 212 11.43 -16.71 4.69
C ALA A 212 10.42 -17.86 4.55
N SER A 213 10.46 -18.85 5.46
CA SER A 213 9.49 -19.94 5.52
C SER A 213 8.18 -19.55 6.21
N ASP A 214 8.16 -18.38 6.86
CA ASP A 214 6.96 -17.84 7.45
C ASP A 214 6.08 -17.28 6.34
N LEU A 215 4.89 -17.86 6.25
CA LEU A 215 3.88 -17.52 5.26
C LEU A 215 2.70 -16.79 5.91
N ALA A 216 2.72 -16.46 7.21
CA ALA A 216 1.67 -15.69 7.86
C ALA A 216 2.27 -14.40 8.43
N TYR A 217 2.01 -13.27 7.79
CA TYR A 217 2.59 -11.98 8.16
C TYR A 217 1.77 -10.83 7.61
N GLY A 218 2.06 -9.63 8.07
CA GLY A 218 1.30 -8.45 7.72
C GLY A 218 1.97 -7.16 8.15
N THR A 219 1.22 -6.07 8.08
CA THR A 219 1.65 -4.78 8.60
C THR A 219 0.61 -4.17 9.54
N ARG A 220 1.07 -3.37 10.49
CA ARG A 220 0.21 -2.57 11.38
C ARG A 220 0.21 -1.14 10.86
N VAL A 221 -0.98 -0.60 10.61
CA VAL A 221 -1.21 0.83 10.39
C VAL A 221 -1.79 1.40 11.67
N LEU A 222 -0.97 2.08 12.44
CA LEU A 222 -1.36 2.67 13.72
C LEU A 222 -1.92 4.07 13.54
N ILE A 223 -3.18 4.25 13.92
CA ILE A 223 -3.87 5.54 13.94
C ILE A 223 -3.50 6.24 15.26
N ASP A 224 -2.53 7.14 15.18
CA ASP A 224 -1.90 7.78 16.33
C ASP A 224 -2.50 9.19 16.59
N PRO A 225 -3.25 9.38 17.69
CA PRO A 225 -3.78 10.68 18.07
C PRO A 225 -2.83 11.55 18.89
N ASP A 226 -1.67 11.01 19.27
CA ASP A 226 -0.72 11.64 20.17
C ASP A 226 0.28 12.53 19.42
N THR A 227 1.27 13.03 20.15
CA THR A 227 2.22 14.04 19.67
C THR A 227 3.68 13.65 19.81
N TRP A 228 3.97 12.44 20.31
CA TRP A 228 5.33 12.00 20.65
C TRP A 228 6.26 12.01 19.41
N TYR A 229 5.76 11.56 18.25
CA TYR A 229 6.45 11.67 16.97
C TYR A 229 5.99 12.90 16.18
N GLN A 230 4.66 13.07 16.10
CA GLN A 230 4.00 14.06 15.25
C GLN A 230 4.50 15.50 15.50
N SER A 231 4.70 15.91 16.76
CA SER A 231 5.12 17.28 17.09
C SER A 231 6.50 17.65 16.54
N GLY A 232 7.40 16.66 16.41
CA GLY A 232 8.72 16.86 15.85
C GLY A 232 8.72 16.96 14.33
N CYS A 233 7.68 16.44 13.68
CA CYS A 233 7.60 16.36 12.23
C CYS A 233 6.58 17.31 11.57
N GLY A 234 5.47 17.61 12.25
CA GLY A 234 4.30 18.22 11.62
C GLY A 234 3.69 17.35 10.50
N CYS A 235 3.98 16.06 10.49
CA CYS A 235 3.68 15.14 9.41
C CYS A 235 2.26 14.55 9.47
N GLY A 236 1.79 14.04 8.33
CA GLY A 236 0.53 13.31 8.16
C GLY A 236 0.66 11.84 8.55
N GLY A 237 1.80 11.24 8.22
CA GLY A 237 2.18 9.88 8.57
C GLY A 237 3.65 9.61 8.27
N VAL A 238 4.10 8.41 8.62
CA VAL A 238 5.42 7.87 8.31
C VAL A 238 5.36 6.35 8.12
N ALA A 239 6.13 5.84 7.17
CA ALA A 239 6.28 4.41 6.96
C ALA A 239 7.65 4.06 6.35
N TYR A 240 8.23 2.94 6.81
CA TYR A 240 9.37 2.33 6.14
C TYR A 240 8.93 1.66 4.84
N VAL A 241 9.80 1.71 3.83
CA VAL A 241 9.48 1.21 2.48
C VAL A 241 9.91 -0.25 2.33
N GLY A 242 9.04 -1.08 1.75
CA GLY A 242 9.36 -2.46 1.38
C GLY A 242 9.66 -3.37 2.59
N VAL A 243 8.95 -3.16 3.70
CA VAL A 243 9.13 -3.92 4.95
C VAL A 243 8.07 -4.99 5.19
N TYR A 244 6.96 -4.96 4.44
CA TYR A 244 5.81 -5.85 4.61
C TYR A 244 6.17 -7.33 4.54
N ASP A 245 7.07 -7.70 3.62
CA ASP A 245 7.52 -9.06 3.45
C ASP A 245 8.99 -9.24 3.89
N SER A 246 9.54 -8.32 4.67
CA SER A 246 10.91 -8.47 5.17
C SER A 246 11.05 -9.76 5.99
N THR A 247 12.05 -10.59 5.69
CA THR A 247 12.30 -11.84 6.43
C THR A 247 13.26 -11.66 7.61
N SER A 248 13.66 -10.42 7.89
CA SER A 248 14.59 -10.07 8.96
C SER A 248 14.22 -8.71 9.51
N GLN A 249 14.23 -8.57 10.85
CA GLN A 249 13.86 -7.32 11.52
C GLN A 249 12.48 -6.80 11.08
N HIS A 250 11.53 -7.69 10.79
CA HIS A 250 10.20 -7.32 10.31
C HIS A 250 9.48 -6.41 11.33
N ASP A 251 9.24 -6.91 12.54
CA ASP A 251 8.66 -6.14 13.66
C ASP A 251 9.44 -4.84 13.99
N TYR A 252 10.76 -4.81 13.75
CA TYR A 252 11.59 -3.64 14.06
C TYR A 252 11.24 -2.42 13.21
N TYR A 253 10.82 -2.61 11.95
CA TYR A 253 10.44 -1.52 11.04
C TYR A 253 8.92 -1.28 11.00
N GLN A 254 8.18 -1.88 11.93
CA GLN A 254 6.76 -1.63 12.16
C GLN A 254 6.57 -0.57 13.26
N PRO A 255 5.38 0.05 13.38
CA PRO A 255 4.27 0.06 12.43
C PRO A 255 4.43 1.13 11.33
N ALA A 256 3.56 1.13 10.33
CA ALA A 256 3.19 2.35 9.60
C ALA A 256 2.34 3.25 10.52
N LEU A 257 2.58 4.56 10.51
CA LEU A 257 1.94 5.52 11.43
C LEU A 257 1.13 6.55 10.66
N VAL A 258 -0.14 6.70 11.02
CA VAL A 258 -1.03 7.77 10.52
C VAL A 258 -1.37 8.69 11.68
N PHE A 259 -1.02 9.97 11.60
CA PHE A 259 -1.20 10.90 12.70
C PHE A 259 -2.49 11.72 12.56
N THR A 260 -3.42 11.61 13.51
CA THR A 260 -4.69 12.38 13.45
C THR A 260 -4.45 13.89 13.59
N LYS A 261 -3.39 14.32 14.29
CA LYS A 261 -2.96 15.73 14.33
C LYS A 261 -2.40 16.21 12.98
N GLY A 262 -1.96 15.27 12.15
CA GLY A 262 -1.41 15.46 10.81
C GLY A 262 -2.49 15.51 9.72
N VAL A 263 -3.44 14.58 9.72
CA VAL A 263 -4.44 14.43 8.65
C VAL A 263 -5.89 14.75 9.07
N GLY A 264 -6.13 14.96 10.37
CA GLY A 264 -7.47 15.13 10.94
C GLY A 264 -8.06 13.80 11.41
N THR A 265 -9.34 13.83 11.78
CA THR A 265 -10.09 12.70 12.35
C THR A 265 -11.24 12.25 11.45
N GLY A 266 -11.28 12.73 10.19
CA GLY A 266 -12.31 12.35 9.23
C GLY A 266 -11.96 11.04 8.52
N ALA A 267 -12.97 10.20 8.27
CA ALA A 267 -12.77 8.88 7.68
C ALA A 267 -12.05 8.89 6.33
N LYS A 268 -12.42 9.81 5.41
CA LYS A 268 -11.75 9.93 4.10
C LYS A 268 -10.24 10.18 4.28
N ASN A 269 -9.85 11.17 5.08
CA ASN A 269 -8.43 11.49 5.26
C ASN A 269 -7.65 10.37 5.96
N LEU A 270 -8.26 9.71 6.95
CA LEU A 270 -7.62 8.58 7.63
C LEU A 270 -7.46 7.38 6.70
N ALA A 271 -8.46 7.07 5.86
CA ALA A 271 -8.39 5.98 4.88
C ALA A 271 -7.31 6.22 3.82
N GLU A 272 -7.29 7.41 3.21
CA GLU A 272 -6.28 7.78 2.21
C GLU A 272 -4.87 7.67 2.79
N ALA A 273 -4.65 8.18 4.01
CA ALA A 273 -3.37 8.06 4.68
C ALA A 273 -3.05 6.60 5.04
N ALA A 274 -4.00 5.83 5.55
CA ALA A 274 -3.78 4.43 5.92
C ALA A 274 -3.39 3.56 4.72
N SER A 275 -4.10 3.68 3.60
CA SER A 275 -3.77 2.97 2.35
C SER A 275 -2.41 3.40 1.82
N HIS A 276 -2.08 4.70 1.90
CA HIS A 276 -0.79 5.24 1.45
C HIS A 276 0.39 4.72 2.29
N GLU A 277 0.30 4.77 3.62
CA GLU A 277 1.37 4.31 4.51
C GLU A 277 1.56 2.78 4.45
N ALA A 278 0.46 2.03 4.34
CA ALA A 278 0.53 0.59 4.05
C ALA A 278 1.16 0.33 2.67
N GLY A 279 0.87 1.19 1.68
CA GLY A 279 1.46 1.21 0.34
C GLY A 279 2.98 1.29 0.37
N HIS A 280 3.55 2.14 1.23
CA HIS A 280 4.99 2.18 1.45
C HIS A 280 5.54 0.86 2.00
N ASN A 281 4.88 0.24 2.98
CA ASN A 281 5.36 -1.05 3.50
C ASN A 281 5.42 -2.13 2.41
N VAL A 282 4.52 -2.10 1.42
CA VAL A 282 4.53 -3.00 0.25
C VAL A 282 5.37 -2.47 -0.93
N GLY A 283 6.26 -1.51 -0.67
CA GLY A 283 7.35 -1.12 -1.57
C GLY A 283 7.06 0.05 -2.50
N LEU A 284 5.91 0.70 -2.40
CA LEU A 284 5.51 1.78 -3.30
C LEU A 284 6.19 3.12 -2.96
N SER A 285 6.58 3.87 -3.99
CA SER A 285 7.05 5.25 -3.90
C SER A 285 5.94 6.25 -4.23
N HIS A 286 6.15 7.53 -3.93
CA HIS A 286 5.15 8.55 -4.23
C HIS A 286 4.86 8.72 -5.73
N ASP A 287 3.59 8.95 -6.03
CA ASP A 287 3.10 9.42 -7.32
C ASP A 287 3.10 10.95 -7.34
N GLY A 288 4.11 11.53 -7.98
CA GLY A 288 4.28 12.98 -8.11
C GLY A 288 4.38 13.44 -9.56
N THR A 289 4.77 14.70 -9.72
CA THR A 289 5.14 15.25 -11.03
C THR A 289 6.58 15.76 -11.03
N SER A 290 7.06 16.27 -12.16
CA SER A 290 8.39 16.90 -12.22
C SER A 290 8.57 18.07 -11.22
N THR A 291 7.48 18.62 -10.67
CA THR A 291 7.51 19.81 -9.79
C THR A 291 6.95 19.60 -8.38
N VAL A 292 6.16 18.55 -8.15
CA VAL A 292 5.54 18.25 -6.86
C VAL A 292 5.78 16.79 -6.49
N GLY A 293 6.05 16.51 -5.21
CA GLY A 293 6.23 15.13 -4.73
C GLY A 293 4.95 14.31 -4.76
N TYR A 294 3.79 14.98 -4.73
CA TYR A 294 2.49 14.32 -4.67
C TYR A 294 1.54 14.92 -5.70
N TYR A 295 1.03 14.07 -6.58
CA TYR A 295 0.05 14.45 -7.57
C TYR A 295 -1.35 14.46 -6.93
N GLN A 296 -2.05 15.58 -7.05
CA GLN A 296 -3.40 15.76 -6.48
C GLN A 296 -4.52 15.18 -7.35
N GLY A 297 -4.15 14.48 -8.42
CA GLY A 297 -5.11 13.96 -9.39
C GLY A 297 -5.83 15.05 -10.18
N HIS A 298 -6.77 14.60 -10.99
CA HIS A 298 -7.51 15.42 -11.94
C HIS A 298 -8.91 14.82 -12.18
N GLY A 299 -9.87 15.63 -12.61
CA GLY A 299 -11.26 15.18 -12.70
C GLY A 299 -11.73 14.65 -11.34
N ALA A 300 -12.25 13.42 -11.32
CA ALA A 300 -12.69 12.73 -10.10
C ALA A 300 -11.65 11.76 -9.52
N TRP A 301 -10.45 11.67 -10.12
CA TRP A 301 -9.47 10.63 -9.88
C TRP A 301 -8.15 11.18 -9.30
N ALA A 302 -7.50 10.41 -8.43
CA ALA A 302 -6.12 10.59 -8.00
C ALA A 302 -5.44 9.23 -7.77
N PRO A 303 -4.10 9.15 -7.85
CA PRO A 303 -3.37 7.97 -7.40
C PRO A 303 -3.31 7.89 -5.87
N ILE A 304 -3.40 6.68 -5.29
CA ILE A 304 -3.28 6.43 -3.84
C ILE A 304 -1.92 6.91 -3.30
N MET A 305 -0.84 6.65 -4.04
CA MET A 305 0.51 7.10 -3.68
C MET A 305 0.75 8.60 -3.95
N GLY A 306 -0.27 9.35 -4.38
CA GLY A 306 -0.27 10.81 -4.51
C GLY A 306 -1.08 11.47 -3.40
N VAL A 307 -2.07 12.30 -3.76
CA VAL A 307 -2.99 12.95 -2.81
C VAL A 307 -4.46 12.74 -3.23
N GLY A 308 -5.11 11.70 -2.72
CA GLY A 308 -6.52 11.39 -3.00
C GLY A 308 -7.56 12.11 -2.13
N TYR A 309 -7.15 12.92 -1.15
CA TYR A 309 -8.06 13.60 -0.19
C TYR A 309 -9.20 14.42 -0.81
N TYR A 310 -9.09 14.84 -2.08
CA TYR A 310 -10.07 15.71 -2.75
C TYR A 310 -10.75 15.05 -3.97
N ARG A 311 -10.58 13.74 -4.10
CA ARG A 311 -11.03 12.96 -5.25
C ARG A 311 -11.88 11.78 -4.76
N GLY A 312 -13.04 11.64 -5.38
CA GLY A 312 -13.99 10.57 -5.06
C GLY A 312 -13.44 9.18 -5.42
N ILE A 313 -12.55 9.13 -6.41
CA ILE A 313 -11.90 7.90 -6.91
C ILE A 313 -10.40 8.00 -6.63
N SER A 314 -9.85 7.00 -5.96
CA SER A 314 -8.43 6.90 -5.59
C SER A 314 -7.95 5.50 -5.91
N GLN A 315 -7.06 5.33 -6.88
CA GLN A 315 -6.65 3.99 -7.35
C GLN A 315 -5.13 3.82 -7.31
N TRP A 316 -4.68 2.57 -7.37
CA TRP A 316 -3.29 2.24 -7.72
C TRP A 316 -2.98 2.70 -9.15
N SER A 317 -1.70 3.04 -9.39
CA SER A 317 -1.25 3.79 -10.55
C SER A 317 -0.09 3.11 -11.26
N LYS A 318 0.09 3.45 -12.54
CA LYS A 318 1.33 3.18 -13.27
C LYS A 318 1.94 4.42 -13.93
N GLY A 319 1.60 5.60 -13.40
CA GLY A 319 2.11 6.88 -13.90
C GLY A 319 1.54 7.28 -15.26
N GLU A 320 0.28 6.96 -15.55
CA GLU A 320 -0.36 7.28 -16.85
C GLU A 320 -0.80 8.75 -16.99
N TYR A 321 -0.78 9.50 -15.88
CA TYR A 321 -1.15 10.91 -15.88
C TYR A 321 -0.03 11.80 -16.44
N ALA A 322 -0.40 12.98 -16.91
CA ALA A 322 0.56 13.92 -17.48
C ALA A 322 1.62 14.34 -16.44
N ASP A 323 2.89 14.35 -16.87
CA ASP A 323 4.06 14.75 -16.06
C ASP A 323 4.37 13.80 -14.88
N ALA A 324 3.86 12.57 -14.87
CA ALA A 324 4.20 11.57 -13.86
C ALA A 324 5.71 11.39 -13.71
N ASN A 325 6.21 11.52 -12.49
CA ASN A 325 7.63 11.32 -12.16
C ASN A 325 7.95 9.91 -11.64
N ASN A 326 6.90 9.13 -11.37
CA ASN A 326 6.94 7.73 -10.99
C ASN A 326 6.09 6.94 -11.99
N THR A 327 6.61 5.79 -12.42
CA THR A 327 5.94 4.87 -13.35
C THR A 327 6.10 3.43 -12.87
N GLU A 328 6.18 3.24 -11.55
CA GLU A 328 6.04 1.94 -10.90
C GLU A 328 4.73 1.28 -11.36
N ASP A 329 4.73 -0.01 -11.65
CA ASP A 329 3.48 -0.77 -11.79
C ASP A 329 3.09 -1.18 -10.37
N ASP A 330 2.22 -0.39 -9.73
CA ASP A 330 1.85 -0.58 -8.33
C ASP A 330 1.38 -2.01 -8.03
N TYR A 331 0.49 -2.58 -8.84
CA TYR A 331 0.04 -3.98 -8.64
C TYR A 331 1.20 -4.98 -8.70
N ALA A 332 2.16 -4.78 -9.61
CA ALA A 332 3.34 -5.64 -9.70
C ALA A 332 4.29 -5.45 -8.51
N VAL A 333 4.49 -4.22 -8.05
CA VAL A 333 5.32 -3.91 -6.87
C VAL A 333 4.70 -4.53 -5.62
N VAL A 334 3.41 -4.33 -5.38
CA VAL A 334 2.66 -4.93 -4.26
C VAL A 334 2.74 -6.46 -4.32
N GLY A 335 2.57 -7.04 -5.51
CA GLY A 335 2.73 -8.47 -5.78
C GLY A 335 4.12 -9.01 -5.42
N SER A 336 5.17 -8.23 -5.70
CA SER A 336 6.55 -8.60 -5.38
C SER A 336 6.90 -8.47 -3.89
N HIS A 337 6.10 -7.74 -3.11
CA HIS A 337 6.24 -7.55 -1.66
C HIS A 337 5.20 -8.35 -0.87
N GLY A 338 4.87 -9.55 -1.34
CA GLY A 338 4.16 -10.55 -0.55
C GLY A 338 2.64 -10.52 -0.64
N LEU A 339 2.04 -9.56 -1.34
CA LEU A 339 0.58 -9.48 -1.55
C LEU A 339 0.18 -9.94 -2.96
N ALA A 340 -0.09 -11.24 -3.10
CA ALA A 340 -0.57 -11.80 -4.36
C ALA A 340 -1.99 -11.32 -4.68
N LEU A 341 -2.35 -11.28 -5.97
CA LEU A 341 -3.74 -11.05 -6.40
C LEU A 341 -4.65 -12.19 -5.94
N ARG A 342 -5.94 -11.88 -5.76
CA ARG A 342 -6.98 -12.88 -5.50
C ARG A 342 -7.14 -13.81 -6.70
N ALA A 343 -7.67 -15.00 -6.41
CA ALA A 343 -8.05 -15.94 -7.45
C ALA A 343 -9.41 -15.54 -8.01
N ASP A 344 -9.53 -15.54 -9.33
CA ASP A 344 -10.77 -15.28 -10.07
C ASP A 344 -11.94 -16.19 -9.61
N GLU A 345 -13.10 -15.59 -9.43
CA GLU A 345 -14.32 -16.21 -8.92
C GLU A 345 -15.37 -16.51 -10.00
N ALA A 346 -15.31 -15.89 -11.19
CA ALA A 346 -16.23 -16.16 -12.29
C ALA A 346 -15.56 -16.04 -13.67
N GLY A 347 -15.69 -17.08 -14.50
CA GLY A 347 -14.93 -17.12 -15.75
C GLY A 347 -15.31 -16.05 -16.79
N ASP A 348 -14.32 -15.67 -17.60
CA ASP A 348 -14.34 -14.68 -18.69
C ASP A 348 -15.31 -14.91 -19.84
N THR A 349 -15.98 -16.07 -19.89
CA THR A 349 -16.77 -16.48 -21.05
C THR A 349 -18.13 -17.05 -20.67
N VAL A 350 -19.08 -17.01 -21.61
CA VAL A 350 -20.39 -17.68 -21.46
C VAL A 350 -20.27 -19.19 -21.23
N GLY A 351 -19.15 -19.81 -21.61
CA GLY A 351 -18.86 -21.24 -21.41
C GLY A 351 -18.41 -21.55 -19.99
N ASP A 352 -17.77 -20.59 -19.32
CA ASP A 352 -17.17 -20.72 -17.98
C ASP A 352 -17.93 -19.90 -16.92
N ALA A 353 -19.07 -19.31 -17.31
CA ALA A 353 -19.85 -18.39 -16.49
C ALA A 353 -20.29 -19.00 -15.15
N ALA A 354 -20.13 -18.24 -14.07
CA ALA A 354 -20.64 -18.58 -12.75
C ALA A 354 -22.18 -18.53 -12.71
N ALA A 355 -22.81 -19.32 -11.85
CA ALA A 355 -24.28 -19.31 -11.74
C ALA A 355 -24.78 -18.13 -10.90
N LEU A 356 -25.73 -17.34 -11.42
CA LEU A 356 -26.45 -16.31 -10.67
C LEU A 356 -27.94 -16.64 -10.58
N THR A 357 -28.44 -16.71 -9.35
CA THR A 357 -29.86 -16.98 -9.08
C THR A 357 -30.64 -15.67 -9.06
N VAL A 358 -31.72 -15.59 -9.83
CA VAL A 358 -32.63 -14.43 -9.82
C VAL A 358 -33.12 -14.15 -8.39
N GLY A 359 -33.00 -12.89 -7.96
CA GLY A 359 -33.37 -12.43 -6.61
C GLY A 359 -32.32 -12.70 -5.53
N THR A 360 -31.20 -13.32 -5.86
CA THR A 360 -30.07 -13.56 -4.94
C THR A 360 -28.82 -12.87 -5.48
N PRO A 361 -28.32 -11.80 -4.82
CA PRO A 361 -27.09 -11.15 -5.25
C PRO A 361 -25.87 -12.08 -5.16
N ALA A 362 -24.92 -11.88 -6.07
CA ALA A 362 -23.55 -12.39 -5.99
C ALA A 362 -22.58 -11.25 -5.64
N SER A 363 -21.43 -11.61 -5.09
CA SER A 363 -20.30 -10.70 -4.87
C SER A 363 -19.08 -11.28 -5.58
N GLY A 364 -18.24 -10.41 -6.14
CA GLY A 364 -16.98 -10.80 -6.78
C GLY A 364 -15.99 -9.64 -6.76
N VAL A 365 -14.80 -9.88 -7.32
CA VAL A 365 -13.73 -8.89 -7.39
C VAL A 365 -13.09 -8.96 -8.77
N ILE A 366 -13.00 -7.82 -9.46
CA ILE A 366 -12.14 -7.73 -10.63
C ILE A 366 -10.71 -7.49 -10.12
N ALA A 367 -9.86 -8.53 -10.14
CA ALA A 367 -8.52 -8.50 -9.55
C ALA A 367 -7.42 -8.11 -10.55
N ALA A 368 -7.64 -8.35 -11.84
CA ALA A 368 -6.69 -8.05 -12.92
C ALA A 368 -7.28 -7.12 -13.99
N GLU A 369 -6.42 -6.53 -14.82
CA GLU A 369 -6.86 -5.61 -15.90
C GLU A 369 -7.65 -6.33 -17.00
N ASN A 370 -7.42 -7.64 -17.18
CA ASN A 370 -8.04 -8.46 -18.21
C ASN A 370 -9.05 -9.47 -17.64
N ASP A 371 -9.48 -9.25 -16.40
CA ASP A 371 -10.45 -10.07 -15.68
C ASP A 371 -11.86 -9.60 -16.02
N THR A 372 -12.72 -10.54 -16.40
CA THR A 372 -14.08 -10.28 -16.85
C THR A 372 -15.01 -11.30 -16.21
N ASP A 373 -15.91 -10.85 -15.36
CA ASP A 373 -16.80 -11.80 -14.71
C ASP A 373 -18.08 -12.04 -15.52
N VAL A 374 -18.32 -13.29 -15.93
CA VAL A 374 -19.57 -13.68 -16.59
C VAL A 374 -20.45 -14.53 -15.68
N TYR A 375 -21.71 -14.13 -15.53
CA TYR A 375 -22.72 -14.83 -14.75
C TYR A 375 -23.86 -15.34 -15.60
N ARG A 376 -24.16 -16.63 -15.52
CA ARG A 376 -25.30 -17.28 -16.16
C ARG A 376 -26.58 -17.11 -15.34
N VAL A 377 -27.64 -16.63 -15.99
CA VAL A 377 -28.96 -16.40 -15.40
C VAL A 377 -30.01 -17.22 -16.15
N ASP A 378 -30.75 -18.05 -15.43
CA ASP A 378 -31.92 -18.76 -15.97
C ASP A 378 -33.21 -18.01 -15.67
N VAL A 379 -33.85 -17.53 -16.73
CA VAL A 379 -35.16 -16.88 -16.67
C VAL A 379 -36.24 -17.93 -16.85
N SER A 380 -37.14 -18.04 -15.87
CA SER A 380 -38.22 -19.04 -15.88
C SER A 380 -39.58 -18.49 -16.33
N ALA A 381 -39.77 -17.17 -16.31
CA ALA A 381 -41.00 -16.50 -16.67
C ALA A 381 -40.71 -15.31 -17.58
N ALA A 382 -41.58 -15.07 -18.56
CA ALA A 382 -41.49 -13.86 -19.36
C ALA A 382 -41.75 -12.62 -18.49
N GLY A 383 -40.93 -11.58 -18.63
CA GLY A 383 -41.09 -10.36 -17.83
C GLY A 383 -40.03 -9.32 -18.12
N ASN A 384 -40.15 -8.15 -17.49
CA ASN A 384 -39.05 -7.19 -17.45
C ASN A 384 -38.14 -7.55 -16.29
N TYR A 385 -36.84 -7.62 -16.57
CA TYR A 385 -35.82 -7.86 -15.56
C TYR A 385 -34.88 -6.67 -15.51
N THR A 386 -34.40 -6.35 -14.32
CA THR A 386 -33.34 -5.37 -14.10
C THR A 386 -32.19 -6.05 -13.41
N ALA A 387 -31.02 -5.93 -14.01
CA ALA A 387 -29.76 -6.27 -13.38
C ALA A 387 -29.06 -4.98 -12.92
N THR A 388 -28.43 -5.05 -11.76
CA THR A 388 -27.67 -3.95 -11.17
C THR A 388 -26.35 -4.50 -10.65
N ALA A 389 -25.26 -3.92 -11.13
CA ALA A 389 -23.92 -4.11 -10.60
C ALA A 389 -23.53 -2.84 -9.83
N SER A 390 -23.09 -3.01 -8.58
CA SER A 390 -22.65 -1.89 -7.73
C SER A 390 -21.20 -2.11 -7.32
N SER A 391 -20.35 -1.10 -7.52
CA SER A 391 -19.03 -1.03 -6.92
C SER A 391 -19.13 -0.99 -5.38
N ALA A 392 -17.99 -1.06 -4.68
CA ALA A 392 -17.99 -0.85 -3.24
C ALA A 392 -18.66 0.50 -2.87
N PRO A 393 -19.55 0.50 -1.87
CA PRO A 393 -20.32 1.70 -1.49
C PRO A 393 -19.44 2.80 -0.86
N SER A 394 -18.27 2.43 -0.35
CA SER A 394 -17.31 3.29 0.32
C SER A 394 -15.99 3.23 -0.43
N GLY A 395 -15.52 4.35 -0.99
CA GLY A 395 -14.23 4.38 -1.69
C GLY A 395 -14.12 3.44 -2.88
N GLY A 396 -15.23 3.22 -3.61
CA GLY A 396 -15.25 2.31 -4.76
C GLY A 396 -14.15 2.63 -5.77
N ASN A 397 -13.39 1.59 -6.15
CA ASN A 397 -12.29 1.69 -7.09
C ASN A 397 -12.62 1.12 -8.46
N LEU A 398 -13.48 0.09 -8.51
CA LEU A 398 -13.94 -0.49 -9.76
C LEU A 398 -14.98 0.39 -10.45
N ASP A 399 -14.71 0.75 -11.71
CA ASP A 399 -15.68 1.34 -12.63
C ASP A 399 -16.28 0.24 -13.51
N ILE A 400 -17.59 0.01 -13.38
CA ILE A 400 -18.28 -1.16 -13.93
C ILE A 400 -19.03 -0.80 -15.20
N LYS A 401 -18.72 -1.54 -16.27
CA LYS A 401 -19.64 -1.73 -17.39
C LYS A 401 -20.39 -3.04 -17.25
N LEU A 402 -21.71 -2.99 -17.40
CA LEU A 402 -22.60 -4.15 -17.30
C LEU A 402 -23.28 -4.43 -18.64
N ASP A 403 -23.08 -5.63 -19.16
CA ASP A 403 -23.78 -6.13 -20.34
C ASP A 403 -24.76 -7.25 -19.97
N LEU A 404 -25.97 -7.20 -20.52
CA LEU A 404 -26.88 -8.33 -20.61
C LEU A 404 -26.65 -9.01 -21.96
N LEU A 405 -26.35 -10.31 -21.94
CA LEU A 405 -26.10 -11.13 -23.12
C LEU A 405 -27.20 -12.19 -23.30
N ASP A 406 -27.48 -12.55 -24.55
CA ASP A 406 -28.33 -13.70 -24.88
C ASP A 406 -27.58 -15.03 -24.78
N SER A 407 -28.26 -16.14 -25.09
CA SER A 407 -27.70 -17.49 -25.02
C SER A 407 -26.55 -17.76 -25.99
N SER A 408 -26.35 -16.91 -27.00
CA SER A 408 -25.21 -16.97 -27.94
C SER A 408 -24.03 -16.09 -27.52
N GLY A 409 -24.18 -15.31 -26.44
CA GLY A 409 -23.21 -14.31 -26.00
C GLY A 409 -23.33 -12.96 -26.71
N ALA A 410 -24.40 -12.73 -27.47
CA ALA A 410 -24.63 -11.44 -28.12
C ALA A 410 -25.22 -10.43 -27.13
N ILE A 411 -24.77 -9.18 -27.20
CA ILE A 411 -25.22 -8.10 -26.31
C ILE A 411 -26.68 -7.75 -26.63
N VAL A 412 -27.54 -7.85 -25.62
CA VAL A 412 -28.95 -7.44 -25.63
C VAL A 412 -29.11 -6.02 -25.11
N ALA A 413 -28.43 -5.71 -24.01
CA ALA A 413 -28.40 -4.38 -23.40
C ALA A 413 -27.02 -4.16 -22.76
N SER A 414 -26.61 -2.89 -22.67
CA SER A 414 -25.32 -2.48 -22.12
C SER A 414 -25.50 -1.18 -21.36
N ASN A 415 -24.77 -1.01 -20.26
CA ASN A 415 -24.68 0.25 -19.55
C ASN A 415 -23.28 0.44 -18.97
N ASP A 416 -22.76 1.66 -19.15
CA ASP A 416 -21.46 2.15 -18.72
C ASP A 416 -21.66 3.64 -18.36
N PRO A 417 -22.09 3.93 -17.12
CA PRO A 417 -22.38 5.30 -16.72
C PRO A 417 -21.11 6.14 -16.60
N ALA A 418 -21.20 7.41 -17.00
CA ALA A 418 -20.06 8.32 -16.89
C ALA A 418 -19.63 8.51 -15.43
N SER A 419 -18.36 8.23 -15.17
CA SER A 419 -17.75 8.39 -13.85
C SER A 419 -17.48 9.84 -13.46
N GLY A 420 -17.56 10.10 -12.16
CA GLY A 420 -17.46 11.42 -11.57
C GLY A 420 -17.44 11.39 -10.05
N GLN A 421 -17.72 12.53 -9.41
CA GLN A 421 -17.87 12.62 -7.96
C GLN A 421 -18.89 13.70 -7.59
N SER A 422 -19.63 13.50 -6.49
CA SER A 422 -20.48 14.55 -5.91
C SER A 422 -19.72 15.43 -4.90
N ASP A 423 -18.75 14.83 -4.21
CA ASP A 423 -17.84 15.45 -3.24
C ASP A 423 -16.53 14.63 -3.19
N ALA A 424 -15.62 14.99 -2.30
CA ALA A 424 -14.32 14.32 -2.19
C ALA A 424 -14.43 12.87 -1.68
N GLY A 425 -15.49 12.53 -0.95
CA GLY A 425 -15.68 11.21 -0.37
C GLY A 425 -16.57 10.27 -1.19
N THR A 426 -17.29 10.79 -2.18
CA THR A 426 -18.40 10.11 -2.86
C THR A 426 -18.23 10.10 -4.38
N PRO A 427 -17.70 9.01 -4.96
CA PRO A 427 -17.69 8.82 -6.41
C PRO A 427 -19.10 8.58 -6.95
N THR A 428 -19.30 8.86 -8.23
CA THR A 428 -20.55 8.63 -8.96
C THR A 428 -20.26 7.92 -10.27
N GLY A 429 -21.19 7.12 -10.78
CA GLY A 429 -21.06 6.47 -12.10
C GLY A 429 -20.38 5.11 -12.10
N LEU A 430 -19.73 4.71 -10.99
CA LEU A 430 -18.99 3.45 -10.89
C LEU A 430 -19.84 2.16 -10.94
N GLY A 431 -21.16 2.28 -10.76
CA GLY A 431 -22.10 1.14 -10.82
C GLY A 431 -23.00 1.24 -12.05
N ALA A 432 -23.40 0.11 -12.61
CA ALA A 432 -24.19 0.03 -13.83
C ALA A 432 -25.49 -0.77 -13.63
N SER A 433 -26.49 -0.46 -14.46
CA SER A 433 -27.75 -1.20 -14.46
C SER A 433 -28.32 -1.35 -15.87
N VAL A 434 -28.78 -2.56 -16.20
CA VAL A 434 -29.42 -2.89 -17.49
C VAL A 434 -30.79 -3.49 -17.24
N SER A 435 -31.76 -3.14 -18.08
CA SER A 435 -33.09 -3.73 -18.04
C SER A 435 -33.47 -4.30 -19.41
N GLY A 436 -34.23 -5.39 -19.41
CA GLY A 436 -34.69 -6.02 -20.65
C GLY A 436 -35.97 -6.83 -20.46
N SER A 437 -36.79 -6.90 -21.51
CA SER A 437 -37.92 -7.82 -21.56
C SER A 437 -37.42 -9.20 -21.99
N LEU A 438 -37.35 -10.13 -21.04
CA LEU A 438 -36.77 -11.45 -21.24
C LEU A 438 -37.87 -12.49 -21.38
N GLN A 439 -37.67 -13.44 -22.30
CA GLN A 439 -38.46 -14.67 -22.38
C GLN A 439 -37.78 -15.78 -21.56
N PRO A 440 -38.50 -16.85 -21.18
CA PRO A 440 -37.88 -17.99 -20.54
C PRO A 440 -36.70 -18.54 -21.35
N GLY A 441 -35.55 -18.73 -20.70
CA GLY A 441 -34.30 -19.09 -21.35
C GLY A 441 -33.08 -18.72 -20.52
N THR A 442 -31.90 -19.02 -21.08
CA THR A 442 -30.61 -18.67 -20.48
C THR A 442 -30.11 -17.36 -21.04
N TYR A 443 -29.67 -16.49 -20.15
CA TYR A 443 -29.00 -15.21 -20.43
C TYR A 443 -27.72 -15.14 -19.61
N TYR A 444 -26.89 -14.14 -19.90
CA TYR A 444 -25.69 -13.88 -19.14
C TYR A 444 -25.59 -12.42 -18.77
N LEU A 445 -24.94 -12.13 -17.65
CA LEU A 445 -24.51 -10.79 -17.27
C LEU A 445 -22.99 -10.79 -17.31
N ARG A 446 -22.40 -9.84 -18.02
CA ARG A 446 -20.94 -9.65 -18.05
C ARG A 446 -20.60 -8.35 -17.35
N ILE A 447 -19.66 -8.43 -16.41
CA ILE A 447 -19.02 -7.30 -15.75
C ILE A 447 -17.65 -7.13 -16.38
N ASP A 448 -17.42 -5.96 -16.98
CA ASP A 448 -16.10 -5.53 -17.44
C ASP A 448 -15.65 -4.35 -16.54
N ASN A 449 -14.37 -4.27 -16.21
CA ASN A 449 -13.80 -3.00 -15.75
C ASN A 449 -13.61 -2.05 -16.93
N VAL A 450 -13.83 -0.76 -16.69
CA VAL A 450 -13.61 0.28 -17.70
C VAL A 450 -12.77 1.43 -17.16
N GLY A 451 -12.23 2.22 -18.07
CA GLY A 451 -11.66 3.53 -17.76
C GLY A 451 -12.63 4.64 -18.16
N TYR A 452 -12.36 5.86 -17.69
CA TYR A 452 -13.16 7.03 -18.02
C TYR A 452 -12.27 8.18 -18.48
N GLY A 453 -12.65 8.88 -19.57
CA GLY A 453 -11.91 10.02 -20.09
C GLY A 453 -10.51 9.69 -20.62
N ASP A 454 -9.62 10.70 -20.65
CA ASP A 454 -8.21 10.55 -20.99
C ASP A 454 -7.37 10.46 -19.70
N PRO A 455 -6.65 9.35 -19.45
CA PRO A 455 -5.80 9.18 -18.26
C PRO A 455 -4.76 10.28 -18.06
N LEU A 456 -4.39 11.00 -19.12
CA LEU A 456 -3.42 12.09 -19.01
C LEU A 456 -3.92 13.27 -18.17
N ASN A 457 -5.23 13.56 -18.18
CA ASN A 457 -5.74 14.82 -17.62
C ASN A 457 -7.24 14.89 -17.31
N THR A 458 -8.05 13.93 -17.73
CA THR A 458 -9.52 13.98 -17.52
C THR A 458 -10.11 12.73 -16.86
N GLY A 459 -9.35 11.64 -16.71
CA GLY A 459 -9.77 10.49 -15.91
C GLY A 459 -8.71 9.41 -15.76
N TYR A 460 -9.02 8.16 -16.09
CA TYR A 460 -8.19 7.00 -15.75
C TYR A 460 -8.42 5.84 -16.72
N SER A 461 -7.46 4.92 -16.79
CA SER A 461 -7.55 3.72 -17.61
C SER A 461 -8.18 2.55 -16.84
N THR A 462 -8.33 1.41 -17.50
CA THR A 462 -8.69 0.13 -16.87
C THR A 462 -7.66 -0.36 -15.84
N TYR A 463 -6.44 0.17 -15.85
CA TYR A 463 -5.36 -0.30 -14.98
C TYR A 463 -5.73 -0.28 -13.50
N GLY A 464 -6.15 0.88 -12.99
CA GLY A 464 -6.54 1.09 -11.59
C GLY A 464 -8.02 0.79 -11.31
N SER A 465 -8.82 0.60 -12.36
CA SER A 465 -10.24 0.25 -12.25
C SER A 465 -10.40 -1.23 -11.90
N ARG A 466 -10.21 -1.53 -10.61
CA ARG A 466 -10.24 -2.88 -10.04
C ARG A 466 -10.79 -2.80 -8.63
N GLY A 467 -11.47 -3.83 -8.16
CA GLY A 467 -12.11 -3.78 -6.84
C GLY A 467 -13.31 -4.71 -6.73
N ALA A 468 -13.99 -4.62 -5.59
CA ALA A 468 -15.14 -5.46 -5.30
C ALA A 468 -16.43 -4.93 -5.95
N TYR A 469 -17.32 -5.85 -6.30
CA TYR A 469 -18.68 -5.52 -6.71
C TYR A 469 -19.72 -6.45 -6.09
N THR A 470 -20.97 -6.00 -6.18
CA THR A 470 -22.16 -6.83 -5.99
C THR A 470 -23.00 -6.82 -7.26
N LEU A 471 -23.51 -7.98 -7.66
CA LEU A 471 -24.36 -8.15 -8.84
C LEU A 471 -25.69 -8.78 -8.45
N GLY A 472 -26.79 -8.14 -8.80
CA GLY A 472 -28.13 -8.68 -8.62
C GLY A 472 -28.96 -8.60 -9.88
N VAL A 473 -29.88 -9.54 -10.07
CA VAL A 473 -30.89 -9.50 -11.13
C VAL A 473 -32.26 -9.88 -10.55
N SER A 474 -33.27 -9.08 -10.84
CA SER A 474 -34.64 -9.29 -10.34
C SER A 474 -35.70 -8.89 -11.38
N PRO A 475 -36.90 -9.48 -11.32
CA PRO A 475 -38.06 -8.93 -12.03
C PRO A 475 -38.29 -7.48 -11.60
N SER A 476 -38.56 -6.60 -12.57
CA SER A 476 -38.80 -5.17 -12.32
C SER A 476 -40.26 -4.85 -12.00
#